data_AF-A0A9E4ABJ0-F1
#
_entry.id   AF-A0A9E4ABJ0-F1
#
_cell.length_a   1.000
_cell.length_b   1.000
_cell.length_c   1.000
_cell.angle_alpha   90.00
_cell.angle_beta   90.00
_cell.angle_gamma   90.00
#
_symmetry.space_group_name_H-M   'P 1'
#
loop_
_entity.id
_entity.type
_entity.pdbx_description
1 polymer ?
#
loop_
_entity_poly.entity_id
_entity_poly.type
_entity_poly.pdbx_seq_one_letter_code
_entity_poly.pdbx_strand_id
1 'polypeptide(L)'
;MEKDTGTPVRGAMLILTDDGGVPVDRTLTDAAGRFVVHALSSGPHRVEVERIGYAEWSTAPFRPGNLGPDFTVEVPPEAVSLEGLRVEGARRCESIAQGQPATARVWEEVRKALSTESYTREAGLYSYTLRRFTRRLDRSGEHVLARASRTSERMPRAFAAGPIDRLMARGFVQSTDSSSVFYAPDAETLISAPFLDTHCFSLREGPSRRIGLAFEPVPDRAVSEIGGVLWVDSDTWELERLEFHYQNLLGGRETGRAGGEVGFMRLPNGAWIVRDWRITMPMMKQLLRGRLRRVGYTEEIGRTWLIADRWGKTVVHAESPTIFGVVTDSTGDLPPPAPVVVSAVGTGRAVTTDPDGSFVIPDLEAGWHTLAVQHPALSDWGLPAPVASTVEAKLGEVVQAEARVPTLAHALAASCGGPPRLEGTVAYLGRIVAPGGMPRGGMKVVARWPGESDYSGPAVPMPSVADEKGVVSGSWRVRTDGDYTTATTTTDWRGLFLLCDLPPGLDLSLTVGDAADEAIAVAESFRVRSGTGAVTETLIVPE
;
A
#
# COMPACT_ATOMS: atom_id res chain seq x y z
N MET A 1 -6.79 -9.94 14.69
CA MET A 1 -6.14 -10.90 13.77
C MET A 1 -7.19 -11.78 13.12
N GLU A 2 -6.88 -12.37 11.97
CA GLU A 2 -7.76 -13.35 11.33
C GLU A 2 -7.80 -14.63 12.17
N LYS A 3 -8.99 -15.17 12.40
CA LYS A 3 -9.24 -16.30 13.29
C LYS A 3 -8.53 -17.58 12.85
N ASP A 4 -8.38 -17.79 11.55
CA ASP A 4 -7.88 -19.04 11.00
C ASP A 4 -6.37 -19.01 10.75
N THR A 5 -5.82 -17.86 10.37
CA THR A 5 -4.42 -17.69 9.96
C THR A 5 -3.57 -17.04 11.05
N GLY A 6 -4.18 -16.34 12.01
CA GLY A 6 -3.47 -15.49 12.96
C GLY A 6 -2.89 -14.22 12.34
N THR A 7 -3.13 -13.98 11.04
CA THR A 7 -2.58 -12.84 10.32
C THR A 7 -3.15 -11.52 10.87
N PRO A 8 -2.32 -10.48 11.06
CA PRO A 8 -2.79 -9.17 11.46
C PRO A 8 -3.84 -8.60 10.49
N VAL A 9 -4.96 -8.13 11.03
CA VAL A 9 -6.00 -7.45 10.25
C VAL A 9 -5.61 -5.99 10.17
N ARG A 10 -5.06 -5.58 9.03
CA ARG A 10 -4.50 -4.23 8.82
C ARG A 10 -5.56 -3.27 8.30
N GLY A 11 -5.61 -2.07 8.86
CA GLY A 11 -6.44 -1.00 8.33
C GLY A 11 -7.93 -1.27 8.34
N ALA A 12 -8.40 -2.04 9.31
CA ALA A 12 -9.82 -2.23 9.60
C ALA A 12 -10.28 -1.16 10.60
N MET A 13 -11.50 -0.66 10.39
CA MET A 13 -12.15 0.22 11.35
C MET A 13 -12.69 -0.62 12.50
N LEU A 14 -12.33 -0.22 13.72
CA LEU A 14 -12.85 -0.78 14.95
C LEU A 14 -13.76 0.24 15.61
N ILE A 15 -14.98 -0.16 15.92
CA ILE A 15 -15.98 0.67 16.59
C ILE A 15 -16.31 -0.01 17.91
N LEU A 16 -16.01 0.67 19.02
CA LEU A 16 -16.41 0.25 20.35
C LEU A 16 -17.83 0.75 20.60
N THR A 17 -18.79 -0.15 20.82
CA THR A 17 -20.18 0.18 21.13
C THR A 17 -20.53 -0.18 22.57
N ASP A 18 -21.45 0.58 23.17
CA ASP A 18 -22.04 0.25 24.47
C ASP A 18 -23.14 -0.82 24.34
N ASP A 19 -23.80 -1.17 25.46
CA ASP A 19 -24.88 -2.17 25.49
C ASP A 19 -26.10 -1.78 24.61
N GLY A 20 -26.28 -0.48 24.36
CA GLY A 20 -27.33 0.05 23.49
C GLY A 20 -26.96 0.06 22.01
N GLY A 21 -25.74 -0.34 21.65
CA GLY A 21 -25.20 -0.26 20.29
C GLY A 21 -24.76 1.16 19.91
N VAL A 22 -24.59 2.07 20.88
CA VAL A 22 -24.13 3.43 20.61
C VAL A 22 -22.61 3.42 20.48
N PRO A 23 -22.03 3.97 19.40
CA PRO A 23 -20.59 4.13 19.28
C PRO A 23 -20.01 5.02 20.39
N VAL A 24 -19.06 4.49 21.14
CA VAL A 24 -18.36 5.14 22.26
C VAL A 24 -17.00 5.68 21.81
N ASP A 25 -16.25 4.87 21.07
CA ASP A 25 -14.95 5.24 20.50
C ASP A 25 -14.73 4.47 19.20
N ARG A 26 -13.83 4.95 18.34
CA ARG A 26 -13.46 4.26 17.10
C ARG A 26 -12.00 4.48 16.75
N THR A 27 -11.41 3.51 16.07
CA THR A 27 -9.99 3.54 15.70
C THR A 27 -9.70 2.68 14.47
N LEU A 28 -8.53 2.86 13.87
CA LEU A 28 -8.04 2.00 12.80
C LEU A 28 -6.98 1.04 13.35
N THR A 29 -7.01 -0.21 12.88
CA THR A 29 -5.91 -1.13 13.15
C THR A 29 -4.65 -0.72 12.38
N ASP A 30 -3.49 -0.71 13.05
CA ASP A 30 -2.20 -0.45 12.42
C ASP A 30 -1.77 -1.62 11.50
N ALA A 31 -0.61 -1.51 10.84
CA ALA A 31 -0.14 -2.60 9.98
C ALA A 31 0.29 -3.87 10.76
N ALA A 32 0.43 -3.80 12.08
CA ALA A 32 0.57 -4.96 12.96
C ALA A 32 -0.79 -5.45 13.52
N GLY A 33 -1.91 -4.88 13.08
CA GLY A 33 -3.26 -5.24 13.53
C GLY A 33 -3.57 -4.77 14.96
N ARG A 34 -2.76 -3.88 15.54
CA ARG A 34 -2.93 -3.34 16.89
C ARG A 34 -3.82 -2.11 16.86
N PHE A 35 -4.45 -1.83 17.99
CA PHE A 35 -5.38 -0.73 18.13
C PHE A 35 -5.44 -0.23 19.58
N VAL A 36 -6.00 0.96 19.76
CA VAL A 36 -6.31 1.53 21.07
C VAL A 36 -7.70 2.14 20.99
N VAL A 37 -8.57 1.72 21.92
CA VAL A 37 -9.93 2.27 22.11
C VAL A 37 -10.14 2.58 23.59
N HIS A 38 -10.95 3.60 23.87
CA HIS A 38 -11.22 4.07 25.22
C HIS A 38 -12.66 3.77 25.61
N ALA A 39 -12.84 2.85 26.54
CA ALA A 39 -14.15 2.60 27.14
C ALA A 39 -14.38 3.60 28.28
N LEU A 40 -15.33 4.52 28.10
CA LEU A 40 -15.65 5.55 29.09
C LEU A 40 -16.59 5.03 30.19
N SER A 41 -17.27 3.90 29.98
CA SER A 41 -18.20 3.30 30.95
C SER A 41 -17.75 1.91 31.40
N SER A 42 -18.24 1.45 32.56
CA SER A 42 -17.96 0.10 33.09
C SER A 42 -18.97 -0.96 32.63
N GLY A 43 -19.91 -0.59 31.76
CA GLY A 43 -20.93 -1.49 31.21
C GLY A 43 -20.36 -2.56 30.27
N PRO A 44 -21.20 -3.52 29.82
CA PRO A 44 -20.82 -4.40 28.72
C PRO A 44 -20.64 -3.57 27.43
N HIS A 45 -19.61 -3.90 26.67
CA HIS A 45 -19.29 -3.29 25.38
C HIS A 45 -19.14 -4.37 24.32
N ARG A 46 -19.25 -3.98 23.06
CA ARG A 46 -18.88 -4.80 21.90
C ARG A 46 -17.87 -4.06 21.05
N VAL A 47 -17.07 -4.82 20.31
CA VAL A 47 -16.23 -4.26 19.24
C VAL A 47 -16.77 -4.76 17.91
N GLU A 48 -17.15 -3.82 17.07
CA GLU A 48 -17.50 -4.02 15.67
C GLU A 48 -16.26 -3.80 14.81
N VAL A 49 -16.05 -4.71 13.86
CA VAL A 49 -14.90 -4.70 12.95
C VAL A 49 -15.42 -4.56 11.53
N GLU A 50 -15.03 -3.45 10.90
CA GLU A 50 -15.35 -3.15 9.51
C GLU A 50 -14.08 -3.19 8.66
N ARG A 51 -14.02 -4.16 7.74
CA ARG A 51 -12.95 -4.29 6.74
C ARG A 51 -13.57 -4.30 5.35
N ILE A 52 -13.05 -3.47 4.47
CA ILE A 52 -13.48 -3.39 3.06
C ILE A 52 -13.21 -4.73 2.38
N GLY A 53 -14.20 -5.26 1.68
CA GLY A 53 -14.18 -6.57 1.03
C GLY A 53 -14.50 -7.75 1.95
N TYR A 54 -14.83 -7.51 3.23
CA TYR A 54 -15.13 -8.55 4.23
C TYR A 54 -16.44 -8.25 4.96
N ALA A 55 -17.13 -9.31 5.41
CA ALA A 55 -18.36 -9.18 6.18
C ALA A 55 -18.11 -8.40 7.48
N GLU A 56 -19.09 -7.59 7.87
CA GLU A 56 -19.09 -6.94 9.18
C GLU A 56 -19.18 -8.00 10.27
N TRP A 57 -18.37 -7.82 11.32
CA TRP A 57 -18.30 -8.79 12.40
C TRP A 57 -18.21 -8.08 13.75
N SER A 58 -18.86 -8.64 14.78
CA SER A 58 -18.85 -8.08 16.14
C SER A 58 -18.52 -9.13 17.20
N THR A 59 -17.86 -8.69 18.26
CA THR A 59 -17.54 -9.54 19.40
C THR A 59 -18.78 -9.90 20.22
N ALA A 60 -18.66 -10.97 21.01
CA ALA A 60 -19.51 -11.15 22.19
C ALA A 60 -19.34 -9.95 23.16
N PRO A 61 -20.34 -9.63 24.00
CA PRO A 61 -20.24 -8.51 24.91
C PRO A 61 -19.19 -8.79 25.99
N PHE A 62 -18.36 -7.80 26.31
CA PHE A 62 -17.29 -7.91 27.31
C PHE A 62 -17.27 -6.70 28.24
N ARG A 63 -16.63 -6.83 29.42
CA ARG A 63 -16.45 -5.71 30.36
C ARG A 63 -14.97 -5.30 30.40
N PRO A 64 -14.63 -4.03 30.09
CA PRO A 64 -13.23 -3.58 30.05
C PRO A 64 -12.45 -3.83 31.34
N GLY A 65 -13.09 -3.65 32.50
CA GLY A 65 -12.44 -3.88 33.81
C GLY A 65 -12.00 -5.31 34.09
N ASN A 66 -12.43 -6.28 33.27
CA ASN A 66 -12.02 -7.69 33.36
C ASN A 66 -10.93 -8.05 32.34
N LEU A 67 -10.52 -7.11 31.48
CA LEU A 67 -9.48 -7.33 30.49
C LEU A 67 -8.11 -6.96 31.07
N GLY A 68 -7.09 -7.76 30.72
CA GLY A 68 -5.70 -7.38 30.91
C GLY A 68 -5.30 -6.25 29.95
N PRO A 69 -4.03 -5.81 29.96
CA PRO A 69 -3.52 -4.83 28.98
C PRO A 69 -3.65 -5.32 27.53
N ASP A 70 -3.77 -6.63 27.31
CA ASP A 70 -3.84 -7.25 26.00
C ASP A 70 -5.28 -7.74 25.72
N PHE A 71 -5.99 -7.04 24.85
CA PHE A 71 -7.30 -7.44 24.33
C PHE A 71 -7.18 -7.86 22.87
N THR A 72 -7.41 -9.14 22.60
CA THR A 72 -7.30 -9.72 21.26
C THR A 72 -8.66 -9.92 20.63
N VAL A 73 -8.80 -9.43 19.40
CA VAL A 73 -9.99 -9.63 18.57
C VAL A 73 -9.65 -10.57 17.42
N GLU A 74 -10.30 -11.73 17.39
CA GLU A 74 -10.20 -12.72 16.32
C GLU A 74 -11.38 -12.59 15.36
N VAL A 75 -11.10 -12.29 14.11
CA VAL A 75 -12.12 -11.96 13.09
C VAL A 75 -12.15 -13.06 12.03
N PRO A 76 -13.32 -13.60 11.66
CA PRO A 76 -13.41 -14.58 10.59
C PRO A 76 -13.06 -13.94 9.23
N PRO A 77 -12.31 -14.62 8.34
CA PRO A 77 -11.94 -14.11 7.02
C PRO A 77 -13.07 -14.28 5.99
N GLU A 78 -14.29 -13.87 6.33
CA GLU A 78 -15.46 -14.00 5.45
C GLU A 78 -15.45 -12.88 4.40
N ALA A 79 -14.88 -13.18 3.22
CA ALA A 79 -14.85 -12.25 2.10
C ALA A 79 -16.26 -12.01 1.52
N VAL A 80 -16.56 -10.75 1.19
CA VAL A 80 -17.76 -10.40 0.43
C VAL A 80 -17.49 -10.71 -1.04
N SER A 81 -18.40 -11.47 -1.68
CA SER A 81 -18.33 -11.78 -3.12
C SER A 81 -19.31 -10.95 -3.95
N LEU A 82 -18.84 -10.44 -5.10
CA LEU A 82 -19.64 -9.82 -6.17
C LEU A 82 -20.15 -10.84 -7.20
N GLU A 83 -19.72 -12.10 -7.12
CA GLU A 83 -19.99 -13.09 -8.16
C GLU A 83 -21.51 -13.32 -8.26
N GLY A 84 -22.07 -12.96 -9.41
CA GLY A 84 -23.51 -13.07 -9.69
C GLY A 84 -24.35 -11.81 -9.45
N LEU A 85 -23.77 -10.64 -9.17
CA LEU A 85 -24.53 -9.38 -9.13
C LEU A 85 -24.94 -8.96 -10.54
N ARG A 86 -26.13 -9.37 -10.95
CA ARG A 86 -26.75 -8.95 -12.20
C ARG A 86 -27.37 -7.57 -11.99
N VAL A 87 -26.94 -6.57 -12.77
CA VAL A 87 -27.60 -5.26 -12.77
C VAL A 87 -28.98 -5.42 -13.42
N GLU A 88 -30.01 -5.56 -12.59
CA GLU A 88 -31.39 -5.68 -13.06
C GLU A 88 -32.03 -4.30 -13.18
N GLY A 89 -32.53 -4.01 -14.39
CA GLY A 89 -33.11 -2.72 -14.71
C GLY A 89 -34.50 -2.52 -14.14
N ALA A 90 -34.63 -1.69 -13.10
CA ALA A 90 -35.80 -0.83 -12.88
C ALA A 90 -35.39 0.41 -12.06
N ARG A 91 -35.61 1.60 -12.65
CA ARG A 91 -35.27 2.93 -12.11
C ARG A 91 -36.31 3.46 -11.10
N ARG A 92 -36.82 2.60 -10.21
CA ARG A 92 -37.70 3.09 -9.16
C ARG A 92 -36.84 3.79 -8.11
N CYS A 93 -37.28 4.96 -7.67
CA CYS A 93 -36.61 5.70 -6.61
C CYS A 93 -36.83 4.92 -5.31
N GLU A 94 -35.88 4.05 -4.98
CA GLU A 94 -35.90 3.19 -3.80
C GLU A 94 -34.74 3.60 -2.89
N SER A 95 -35.00 3.62 -1.57
CA SER A 95 -33.92 3.76 -0.59
C SER A 95 -33.07 2.50 -0.56
N ILE A 96 -31.85 2.57 -0.03
CA ILE A 96 -30.95 1.41 0.06
C ILE A 96 -31.62 0.23 0.77
N ALA A 97 -32.37 0.49 1.85
CA ALA A 97 -33.07 -0.53 2.63
C ALA A 97 -34.22 -1.21 1.87
N GLN A 98 -34.82 -0.51 0.90
CA GLN A 98 -35.95 -1.01 0.10
C GLN A 98 -35.51 -1.55 -1.27
N GLY A 99 -34.28 -1.22 -1.68
CA GLY A 99 -33.73 -1.57 -2.98
C GLY A 99 -33.23 -3.00 -3.10
N GLN A 100 -32.60 -3.30 -4.23
CA GLN A 100 -32.05 -4.62 -4.50
C GLN A 100 -30.92 -4.97 -3.49
N PRO A 101 -30.83 -6.23 -3.01
CA PRO A 101 -29.75 -6.67 -2.11
C PRO A 101 -28.35 -6.40 -2.65
N ALA A 102 -28.22 -6.41 -3.98
CA ALA A 102 -27.01 -6.04 -4.70
C ALA A 102 -26.55 -4.61 -4.41
N THR A 103 -27.47 -3.65 -4.45
CA THR A 103 -27.22 -2.23 -4.14
C THR A 103 -26.78 -2.07 -2.69
N ALA A 104 -27.47 -2.74 -1.76
CA ALA A 104 -27.12 -2.70 -0.34
C ALA A 104 -25.71 -3.24 -0.08
N ARG A 105 -25.31 -4.34 -0.75
CA ARG A 105 -23.96 -4.89 -0.60
C ARG A 105 -22.86 -3.94 -1.07
N VAL A 106 -23.01 -3.31 -2.23
CA VAL A 106 -22.04 -2.31 -2.71
C VAL A 106 -22.06 -1.06 -1.82
N TRP A 107 -23.23 -0.65 -1.34
CA TRP A 107 -23.35 0.45 -0.40
C TRP A 107 -22.57 0.19 0.90
N GLU A 108 -22.64 -1.01 1.48
CA GLU A 108 -21.88 -1.31 2.70
C GLU A 108 -20.38 -1.14 2.51
N GLU A 109 -19.82 -1.57 1.37
CA GLU A 109 -18.38 -1.38 1.10
C GLU A 109 -18.02 0.11 0.90
N VAL A 110 -18.87 0.86 0.21
CA VAL A 110 -18.72 2.31 0.07
C VAL A 110 -18.81 3.01 1.44
N ARG A 111 -19.77 2.62 2.28
CA ARG A 111 -19.98 3.16 3.63
C ARG A 111 -18.73 2.98 4.48
N LYS A 112 -18.10 1.80 4.47
CA LYS A 112 -16.85 1.52 5.21
C LYS A 112 -15.72 2.46 4.78
N ALA A 113 -15.53 2.67 3.48
CA ALA A 113 -14.51 3.59 2.95
C ALA A 113 -14.78 5.04 3.37
N LEU A 114 -16.02 5.52 3.21
CA LEU A 114 -16.42 6.89 3.57
C LEU A 114 -16.34 7.13 5.08
N SER A 115 -16.81 6.19 5.91
CA SER A 115 -16.66 6.24 7.37
C SER A 115 -15.20 6.36 7.78
N THR A 116 -14.31 5.62 7.11
CA THR A 116 -12.87 5.66 7.39
C THR A 116 -12.23 6.97 6.96
N GLU A 117 -12.62 7.54 5.83
CA GLU A 117 -12.16 8.87 5.40
C GLU A 117 -12.59 9.93 6.42
N SER A 118 -13.87 9.91 6.84
CA SER A 118 -14.41 10.87 7.80
C SER A 118 -13.69 10.78 9.14
N TYR A 119 -13.42 9.57 9.65
CA TYR A 119 -12.64 9.36 10.87
C TYR A 119 -11.19 9.84 10.73
N THR A 120 -10.52 9.48 9.63
CA THR A 120 -9.12 9.87 9.37
C THR A 120 -8.95 11.38 9.46
N ARG A 121 -9.91 12.13 8.90
CA ARG A 121 -9.96 13.59 8.95
C ARG A 121 -10.24 14.12 10.35
N GLU A 122 -11.24 13.58 11.05
CA GLU A 122 -11.64 14.05 12.39
C GLU A 122 -10.54 13.80 13.44
N ALA A 123 -9.95 12.61 13.43
CA ALA A 123 -8.87 12.24 14.34
C ALA A 123 -7.53 12.91 14.00
N GLY A 124 -7.43 13.60 12.86
CA GLY A 124 -6.21 14.27 12.42
C GLY A 124 -5.03 13.30 12.27
N LEU A 125 -5.29 12.05 11.90
CA LEU A 125 -4.26 11.00 11.77
C LEU A 125 -3.17 11.39 10.76
N TYR A 126 -3.56 12.20 9.77
CA TYR A 126 -2.70 12.78 8.76
C TYR A 126 -2.95 14.27 8.63
N SER A 127 -1.87 15.02 8.48
CA SER A 127 -1.94 16.39 8.00
C SER A 127 -1.59 16.41 6.52
N TYR A 128 -2.54 16.81 5.68
CA TYR A 128 -2.29 16.95 4.25
C TYR A 128 -2.40 18.41 3.82
N THR A 129 -1.43 18.85 3.04
CA THR A 129 -1.47 20.15 2.36
C THR A 129 -2.09 19.91 1.00
N LEU A 130 -3.04 20.75 0.62
CA LEU A 130 -3.67 20.71 -0.70
C LEU A 130 -3.22 21.90 -1.52
N ARG A 131 -2.76 21.67 -2.74
CA ARG A 131 -2.53 22.76 -3.69
C ARG A 131 -3.81 23.01 -4.48
N ARG A 132 -4.47 24.13 -4.20
CA ARG A 132 -5.65 24.60 -4.96
C ARG A 132 -5.21 25.47 -6.13
N PHE A 133 -5.86 25.29 -7.27
CA PHE A 133 -5.74 26.24 -8.36
C PHE A 133 -7.11 26.46 -8.99
N THR A 134 -7.32 27.67 -9.49
CA THR A 134 -8.56 28.07 -10.12
C THR A 134 -8.27 28.41 -11.59
N ARG A 135 -9.10 27.91 -12.50
CA ARG A 135 -9.05 28.30 -13.91
C ARG A 135 -10.42 28.75 -14.39
N ARG A 136 -10.43 29.74 -15.28
CA ARG A 136 -11.63 30.15 -16.02
C ARG A 136 -11.59 29.53 -17.40
N LEU A 137 -12.69 28.92 -17.78
CA LEU A 137 -12.91 28.30 -19.07
C LEU A 137 -13.90 29.12 -19.88
N ASP A 138 -13.86 28.96 -21.19
CA ASP A 138 -14.84 29.50 -22.11
C ASP A 138 -16.23 28.84 -21.96
N ARG A 139 -17.18 29.25 -22.81
CA ARG A 139 -18.58 28.80 -22.70
C ARG A 139 -18.76 27.30 -22.98
N SER A 140 -17.90 26.70 -23.81
CA SER A 140 -17.91 25.25 -24.06
C SER A 140 -17.27 24.48 -22.91
N GLY A 141 -16.31 25.09 -22.20
CA GLY A 141 -15.51 24.44 -21.17
C GLY A 141 -14.29 23.73 -21.74
N GLU A 142 -13.91 24.02 -22.99
CA GLU A 142 -12.82 23.32 -23.69
C GLU A 142 -11.53 24.15 -23.68
N HIS A 143 -11.64 25.48 -23.62
CA HIS A 143 -10.49 26.37 -23.66
C HIS A 143 -10.29 27.12 -22.34
N VAL A 144 -9.05 27.11 -21.83
CA VAL A 144 -8.65 27.88 -20.66
C VAL A 144 -8.45 29.34 -21.05
N LEU A 145 -9.25 30.24 -20.46
CA LEU A 145 -9.18 31.69 -20.69
C LEU A 145 -8.23 32.40 -19.72
N ALA A 146 -8.17 31.91 -18.47
CA ALA A 146 -7.28 32.45 -17.45
C ALA A 146 -6.97 31.39 -16.41
N ARG A 147 -5.75 31.42 -15.86
CA ARG A 147 -5.32 30.57 -14.76
C ARG A 147 -4.85 31.43 -13.60
N ALA A 148 -5.30 31.11 -12.40
CA ALA A 148 -4.75 31.64 -11.16
C ALA A 148 -4.32 30.47 -10.29
N SER A 149 -3.03 30.41 -9.95
CA SER A 149 -2.55 29.53 -8.89
C SER A 149 -2.57 30.29 -7.57
N ARG A 150 -3.09 29.65 -6.53
CA ARG A 150 -2.90 30.10 -5.15
C ARG A 150 -2.49 28.88 -4.35
N THR A 151 -1.20 28.77 -4.02
CA THR A 151 -0.77 27.80 -3.01
C THR A 151 -1.44 28.20 -1.71
N SER A 152 -2.43 27.42 -1.25
CA SER A 152 -3.04 27.63 0.05
C SER A 152 -2.30 26.77 1.06
N GLU A 153 -1.99 27.36 2.21
CA GLU A 153 -1.53 26.63 3.38
C GLU A 153 -2.68 25.78 3.96
N ARG A 154 -2.28 24.64 4.55
CA ARG A 154 -3.02 23.67 5.38
C ARG A 154 -4.53 23.95 5.52
N MET A 155 -5.35 23.24 4.74
CA MET A 155 -6.81 23.38 4.80
C MET A 155 -7.43 22.28 5.68
N PRO A 156 -8.44 22.58 6.51
CA PRO A 156 -9.12 21.59 7.36
C PRO A 156 -10.08 20.67 6.61
N ARG A 157 -10.53 21.05 5.40
CA ARG A 157 -11.32 20.20 4.48
C ARG A 157 -10.81 20.38 3.06
N ALA A 158 -11.02 19.36 2.22
CA ALA A 158 -10.42 19.36 0.89
C ALA A 158 -11.03 20.38 -0.06
N PHE A 159 -12.34 20.52 0.00
CA PHE A 159 -13.14 21.43 -0.80
C PHE A 159 -14.21 22.09 0.09
N ALA A 160 -14.99 23.00 -0.48
CA ALA A 160 -16.13 23.58 0.21
C ALA A 160 -17.19 22.50 0.46
N ALA A 161 -17.25 22.00 1.69
CA ALA A 161 -18.32 21.17 2.22
C ALA A 161 -19.12 21.96 3.27
N GLY A 162 -20.38 21.58 3.49
CA GLY A 162 -21.28 22.27 4.41
C GLY A 162 -21.96 21.29 5.38
N PRO A 163 -22.43 21.75 6.54
CA PRO A 163 -23.22 20.90 7.45
C PRO A 163 -24.46 20.36 6.76
N ILE A 164 -24.72 19.06 6.91
CA ILE A 164 -25.80 18.37 6.20
C ILE A 164 -27.17 19.03 6.37
N ASP A 165 -27.55 19.43 7.58
CA ASP A 165 -28.85 20.06 7.84
C ASP A 165 -29.04 21.35 7.03
N ARG A 166 -27.96 22.11 6.84
CA ARG A 166 -27.98 23.32 6.03
C ARG A 166 -28.06 23.00 4.54
N LEU A 167 -27.36 21.97 4.08
CA LEU A 167 -27.42 21.52 2.68
C LEU A 167 -28.82 20.99 2.35
N MET A 168 -29.42 20.19 3.23
CA MET A 168 -30.78 19.67 3.04
C MET A 168 -31.84 20.77 3.04
N ALA A 169 -31.65 21.83 3.83
CA ALA A 169 -32.61 22.93 3.91
C ALA A 169 -32.43 24.01 2.82
N ARG A 170 -31.21 24.27 2.36
CA ARG A 170 -30.89 25.40 1.46
C ARG A 170 -30.30 25.00 0.11
N GLY A 171 -30.03 23.72 -0.08
CA GLY A 171 -29.41 23.16 -1.27
C GLY A 171 -27.87 23.26 -1.29
N PHE A 172 -27.29 22.56 -2.25
CA PHE A 172 -25.86 22.45 -2.50
C PHE A 172 -25.25 23.66 -3.21
N VAL A 173 -26.08 24.56 -3.73
CA VAL A 173 -25.66 25.84 -4.29
C VAL A 173 -26.38 26.96 -3.56
N GLN A 174 -25.61 27.77 -2.86
CA GLN A 174 -26.12 28.87 -2.05
C GLN A 174 -25.60 30.20 -2.60
N SER A 175 -26.53 31.00 -3.11
CA SER A 175 -26.23 32.32 -3.66
C SER A 175 -26.42 33.40 -2.60
N THR A 176 -25.47 34.35 -2.56
CA THR A 176 -25.62 35.68 -1.96
C THR A 176 -25.76 36.71 -3.07
N ASP A 177 -25.98 37.98 -2.71
CA ASP A 177 -26.09 39.09 -3.67
C ASP A 177 -24.84 39.28 -4.55
N SER A 178 -23.68 38.77 -4.11
CA SER A 178 -22.37 39.00 -4.75
C SER A 178 -21.63 37.74 -5.18
N SER A 179 -22.03 36.54 -4.72
CA SER A 179 -21.32 35.29 -5.04
C SER A 179 -22.22 34.07 -4.89
N SER A 180 -21.84 32.93 -5.47
CA SER A 180 -22.48 31.65 -5.20
C SER A 180 -21.44 30.66 -4.71
N VAL A 181 -21.74 29.97 -3.62
CA VAL A 181 -20.91 28.89 -3.10
C VAL A 181 -21.51 27.57 -3.57
N PHE A 182 -20.67 26.77 -4.22
CA PHE A 182 -21.01 25.43 -4.70
C PHE A 182 -20.37 24.43 -3.74
N TYR A 183 -21.22 23.68 -3.04
CA TYR A 183 -20.80 22.67 -2.08
C TYR A 183 -20.72 21.31 -2.75
N ALA A 184 -19.59 20.63 -2.59
CA ALA A 184 -19.47 19.23 -2.95
C ALA A 184 -19.81 18.34 -1.75
N PRO A 185 -20.38 17.14 -1.97
CA PRO A 185 -20.59 16.18 -0.91
C PRO A 185 -19.25 15.62 -0.43
N ASP A 186 -19.05 15.62 0.88
CA ASP A 186 -17.97 14.87 1.52
C ASP A 186 -18.49 13.55 2.11
N ALA A 187 -17.60 12.75 2.70
CA ALA A 187 -17.97 11.47 3.27
C ALA A 187 -19.06 11.60 4.34
N GLU A 188 -18.94 12.60 5.22
CA GLU A 188 -19.91 12.92 6.28
C GLU A 188 -21.30 13.21 5.70
N THR A 189 -21.37 13.96 4.59
CA THR A 189 -22.62 14.22 3.86
C THR A 189 -23.20 12.92 3.31
N LEU A 190 -22.41 12.13 2.59
CA LEU A 190 -22.87 10.94 1.86
C LEU A 190 -23.39 9.82 2.77
N ILE A 191 -22.80 9.63 3.95
CA ILE A 191 -23.23 8.58 4.91
C ILE A 191 -24.31 9.03 5.89
N SER A 192 -24.72 10.31 5.83
CA SER A 192 -25.68 10.87 6.79
C SER A 192 -27.11 10.39 6.53
N ALA A 193 -27.87 10.12 7.61
CA ALA A 193 -29.27 9.73 7.50
C ALA A 193 -30.13 10.71 6.65
N PRO A 194 -30.03 12.05 6.82
CA PRO A 194 -30.80 12.98 5.99
C PRO A 194 -30.49 12.87 4.49
N PHE A 195 -29.26 12.56 4.11
CA PHE A 195 -28.90 12.33 2.71
C PHE A 195 -29.51 11.03 2.19
N LEU A 196 -29.38 9.94 2.95
CA LEU A 196 -29.92 8.62 2.61
C LEU A 196 -31.46 8.61 2.53
N ASP A 197 -32.12 9.44 3.34
CA ASP A 197 -33.59 9.59 3.35
C ASP A 197 -34.11 10.40 2.16
N THR A 198 -33.23 11.17 1.49
CA THR A 198 -33.60 12.11 0.42
C THR A 198 -32.99 11.76 -0.93
N HIS A 199 -32.22 10.68 -1.01
CA HIS A 199 -31.58 10.20 -2.23
C HIS A 199 -31.89 8.72 -2.45
N CYS A 200 -32.15 8.38 -3.70
CA CYS A 200 -32.36 7.02 -4.16
C CYS A 200 -31.07 6.47 -4.74
N PHE A 201 -30.84 5.17 -4.57
CA PHE A 201 -29.58 4.52 -4.94
C PHE A 201 -29.80 3.38 -5.93
N SER A 202 -28.88 3.22 -6.88
CA SER A 202 -28.95 2.15 -7.87
C SER A 202 -27.57 1.73 -8.34
N LEU A 203 -27.44 0.47 -8.79
CA LEU A 203 -26.20 -0.01 -9.38
C LEU A 203 -26.10 0.39 -10.86
N ARG A 204 -24.85 0.66 -11.26
CA ARG A 204 -24.48 1.00 -12.62
C ARG A 204 -23.18 0.27 -12.99
N GLU A 205 -23.16 -0.37 -14.16
CA GLU A 205 -21.92 -0.93 -14.70
C GLU A 205 -20.97 0.19 -15.15
N GLY A 206 -19.70 0.05 -14.77
CA GLY A 206 -18.62 0.94 -15.15
C GLY A 206 -17.68 0.31 -16.18
N PRO A 207 -16.87 1.12 -16.88
CA PRO A 207 -15.79 0.61 -17.70
C PRO A 207 -14.69 -0.01 -16.82
N SER A 208 -13.97 -1.00 -17.35
CA SER A 208 -12.73 -1.56 -16.78
C SER A 208 -12.86 -2.08 -15.34
N ARG A 209 -13.71 -3.11 -15.11
CA ARG A 209 -13.85 -3.77 -13.78
C ARG A 209 -14.26 -2.81 -12.65
N ARG A 210 -15.18 -1.89 -12.96
CA ARG A 210 -15.76 -0.96 -11.99
C ARG A 210 -17.24 -1.20 -11.79
N ILE A 211 -17.68 -1.08 -10.54
CA ILE A 211 -19.08 -1.05 -10.18
C ILE A 211 -19.40 0.35 -9.65
N GLY A 212 -20.43 0.97 -10.22
CA GLY A 212 -20.90 2.28 -9.82
C GLY A 212 -22.12 2.17 -8.91
N LEU A 213 -22.08 2.84 -7.76
CA LEU A 213 -23.26 3.13 -6.96
C LEU A 213 -23.76 4.54 -7.30
N ALA A 214 -24.78 4.60 -8.14
CA ALA A 214 -25.42 5.84 -8.55
C ALA A 214 -26.39 6.32 -7.47
N PHE A 215 -26.44 7.64 -7.26
CA PHE A 215 -27.42 8.28 -6.39
C PHE A 215 -28.06 9.50 -7.07
N GLU A 216 -29.35 9.69 -6.83
CA GLU A 216 -30.13 10.82 -7.34
C GLU A 216 -31.10 11.31 -6.25
N PRO A 217 -31.37 12.62 -6.17
CA PRO A 217 -32.32 13.14 -5.19
C PRO A 217 -33.73 12.63 -5.50
N VAL A 218 -34.55 12.46 -4.46
CA VAL A 218 -35.98 12.16 -4.65
C VAL A 218 -36.65 13.27 -5.49
N PRO A 219 -37.72 12.95 -6.25
CA PRO A 219 -38.46 13.94 -7.01
C PRO A 219 -38.96 15.13 -6.16
N ASP A 220 -39.31 16.22 -6.83
CA ASP A 220 -39.99 17.40 -6.27
C ASP A 220 -39.20 18.23 -5.24
N ARG A 221 -37.89 17.99 -5.09
CA ARG A 221 -37.02 18.89 -4.31
C ARG A 221 -36.84 20.24 -5.03
N ALA A 222 -37.28 21.31 -4.38
CA ALA A 222 -37.21 22.67 -4.92
C ALA A 222 -35.85 23.36 -4.72
N VAL A 223 -34.98 22.80 -3.87
CA VAL A 223 -33.63 23.31 -3.63
C VAL A 223 -32.64 22.73 -4.62
N SER A 224 -31.48 23.37 -4.77
CA SER A 224 -30.36 22.83 -5.56
C SER A 224 -29.86 21.53 -4.95
N GLU A 225 -29.74 20.49 -5.77
CA GLU A 225 -29.39 19.13 -5.34
C GLU A 225 -28.17 18.59 -6.08
N ILE A 226 -27.74 17.39 -5.71
CA ILE A 226 -26.66 16.67 -6.39
C ILE A 226 -27.10 15.26 -6.78
N GLY A 227 -26.70 14.81 -7.97
CA GLY A 227 -26.70 13.39 -8.31
C GLY A 227 -25.31 12.95 -8.74
N GLY A 228 -25.02 11.65 -8.68
CA GLY A 228 -23.67 11.18 -8.94
C GLY A 228 -23.52 9.69 -8.96
N VAL A 229 -22.27 9.24 -9.07
CA VAL A 229 -21.86 7.84 -9.04
C VAL A 229 -20.59 7.72 -8.19
N LEU A 230 -20.62 6.81 -7.24
CA LEU A 230 -19.46 6.32 -6.48
C LEU A 230 -18.91 5.09 -7.19
N TRP A 231 -17.70 5.17 -7.71
CA TRP A 231 -17.03 4.11 -8.45
C TRP A 231 -16.13 3.29 -7.54
N VAL A 232 -16.36 1.98 -7.55
CA VAL A 232 -15.65 0.98 -6.75
C VAL A 232 -14.93 -0.01 -7.68
N ASP A 233 -13.70 -0.37 -7.33
CA ASP A 233 -12.95 -1.43 -7.99
C ASP A 233 -13.58 -2.81 -7.69
N SER A 234 -13.83 -3.62 -8.72
CA SER A 234 -14.52 -4.91 -8.54
C SER A 234 -13.64 -6.02 -7.97
N ASP A 235 -12.33 -5.84 -7.94
CA ASP A 235 -11.39 -6.86 -7.44
C ASP A 235 -11.02 -6.56 -5.97
N THR A 236 -10.80 -5.28 -5.62
CA THR A 236 -10.34 -4.86 -4.29
C THR A 236 -11.43 -4.28 -3.40
N TRP A 237 -12.61 -3.95 -3.96
CA TRP A 237 -13.70 -3.22 -3.29
C TRP A 237 -13.35 -1.80 -2.85
N GLU A 238 -12.26 -1.25 -3.37
CA GLU A 238 -11.80 0.09 -3.00
C GLU A 238 -12.62 1.18 -3.70
N LEU A 239 -13.09 2.16 -2.93
CA LEU A 239 -13.74 3.36 -3.46
C LEU A 239 -12.69 4.21 -4.20
N GLU A 240 -12.79 4.34 -5.52
CA GLU A 240 -11.80 5.08 -6.30
C GLU A 240 -12.18 6.54 -6.50
N ARG A 241 -13.47 6.79 -6.79
CA ARG A 241 -13.91 8.10 -7.25
C ARG A 241 -15.39 8.34 -6.98
N LEU A 242 -15.72 9.57 -6.63
CA LEU A 242 -17.06 10.13 -6.75
C LEU A 242 -17.11 11.07 -7.96
N GLU A 243 -18.07 10.85 -8.85
CA GLU A 243 -18.44 11.81 -9.90
C GLU A 243 -19.83 12.35 -9.58
N PHE A 244 -19.98 13.67 -9.49
CA PHE A 244 -21.26 14.28 -9.16
C PHE A 244 -21.58 15.45 -10.08
N HIS A 245 -22.87 15.76 -10.20
CA HIS A 245 -23.39 16.89 -10.96
C HIS A 245 -24.48 17.59 -10.16
N TYR A 246 -24.54 18.91 -10.32
CA TYR A 246 -25.55 19.72 -9.66
C TYR A 246 -26.87 19.67 -10.44
N GLN A 247 -27.96 19.51 -9.69
CA GLN A 247 -29.33 19.45 -10.19
C GLN A 247 -30.15 20.61 -9.60
N ASN A 248 -31.32 20.86 -10.18
CA ASN A 248 -32.25 21.91 -9.73
C ASN A 248 -31.62 23.32 -9.65
N LEU A 249 -30.66 23.61 -10.54
CA LEU A 249 -29.98 24.90 -10.56
C LEU A 249 -30.80 26.00 -11.25
N LEU A 250 -30.69 27.21 -10.70
CA LEU A 250 -31.16 28.43 -11.37
C LEU A 250 -30.45 28.60 -12.72
N GLY A 251 -31.23 28.70 -13.79
CA GLY A 251 -30.73 28.69 -15.18
C GLY A 251 -30.97 27.37 -15.92
N GLY A 252 -31.36 26.30 -15.22
CA GLY A 252 -31.75 25.02 -15.81
C GLY A 252 -30.67 24.50 -16.77
N ARG A 253 -31.04 24.18 -18.01
CA ARG A 253 -30.10 23.62 -19.02
C ARG A 253 -28.93 24.56 -19.37
N GLU A 254 -29.04 25.87 -19.13
CA GLU A 254 -27.92 26.79 -19.38
C GLU A 254 -26.75 26.56 -18.42
N THR A 255 -26.92 25.89 -17.28
CA THR A 255 -25.80 25.61 -16.36
C THR A 255 -24.81 24.58 -16.91
N GLY A 256 -25.21 23.78 -17.90
CA GLY A 256 -24.30 22.88 -18.61
C GLY A 256 -23.71 21.79 -17.72
N ARG A 257 -22.38 21.68 -17.70
CA ARG A 257 -21.62 20.63 -17.00
C ARG A 257 -21.28 21.01 -15.55
N ALA A 258 -22.23 21.61 -14.83
CA ALA A 258 -22.01 21.95 -13.43
C ALA A 258 -21.88 20.68 -12.59
N GLY A 259 -20.76 20.48 -11.92
CA GLY A 259 -20.51 19.25 -11.16
C GLY A 259 -19.09 19.17 -10.62
N GLY A 260 -18.61 17.95 -10.41
CA GLY A 260 -17.26 17.71 -9.96
C GLY A 260 -16.89 16.24 -9.86
N GLU A 261 -15.64 16.02 -9.50
CA GLU A 261 -15.06 14.72 -9.20
C GLU A 261 -14.26 14.81 -7.89
N VAL A 262 -14.27 13.73 -7.12
CA VAL A 262 -13.45 13.54 -5.91
C VAL A 262 -12.78 12.18 -6.04
N GLY A 263 -11.45 12.15 -6.10
CA GLY A 263 -10.65 10.93 -6.08
C GLY A 263 -10.29 10.54 -4.65
N PHE A 264 -10.53 9.28 -4.31
CA PHE A 264 -10.17 8.70 -3.01
C PHE A 264 -8.94 7.82 -3.14
N MET A 265 -8.29 7.58 -2.01
CA MET A 265 -7.15 6.69 -1.91
C MET A 265 -7.03 6.13 -0.50
N ARG A 266 -6.74 4.83 -0.43
CA ARG A 266 -6.39 4.13 0.80
C ARG A 266 -4.88 4.22 1.03
N LEU A 267 -4.49 4.43 2.28
CA LEU A 267 -3.10 4.38 2.77
C LEU A 267 -2.82 3.00 3.40
N PRO A 268 -1.55 2.57 3.52
CA PRO A 268 -1.20 1.23 4.02
C PRO A 268 -1.71 0.88 5.40
N ASN A 269 -1.85 1.87 6.27
CA ASN A 269 -2.43 1.69 7.61
C ASN A 269 -3.96 1.66 7.60
N GLY A 270 -4.58 1.61 6.41
CA GLY A 270 -6.03 1.60 6.20
C GLY A 270 -6.71 2.94 6.22
N ALA A 271 -5.99 4.03 6.51
CA ALA A 271 -6.59 5.36 6.47
C ALA A 271 -7.01 5.73 5.04
N TRP A 272 -8.07 6.52 4.92
CA TRP A 272 -8.60 6.97 3.64
C TRP A 272 -8.50 8.47 3.53
N ILE A 273 -8.16 8.97 2.34
CA ILE A 273 -8.00 10.39 2.07
C ILE A 273 -8.60 10.79 0.72
N VAL A 274 -8.87 12.09 0.57
CA VAL A 274 -9.09 12.71 -0.74
C VAL A 274 -7.73 12.94 -1.42
N ARG A 275 -7.49 12.27 -2.54
CA ARG A 275 -6.26 12.41 -3.36
C ARG A 275 -6.31 13.68 -4.21
N ASP A 276 -7.41 13.87 -4.90
CA ASP A 276 -7.61 14.96 -5.84
C ASP A 276 -9.11 15.27 -5.96
N TRP A 277 -9.43 16.49 -6.37
CA TRP A 277 -10.80 16.89 -6.62
C TRP A 277 -10.88 18.01 -7.65
N ARG A 278 -12.01 18.09 -8.32
CA ARG A 278 -12.36 19.22 -9.21
C ARG A 278 -13.83 19.57 -9.02
N ILE A 279 -14.13 20.86 -8.91
CA ILE A 279 -15.49 21.39 -8.94
C ILE A 279 -15.58 22.38 -10.11
N THR A 280 -16.52 22.12 -11.01
CA THR A 280 -16.80 22.92 -12.20
C THR A 280 -18.08 23.73 -11.98
N MET A 281 -17.93 25.04 -11.84
CA MET A 281 -19.01 25.98 -11.54
C MET A 281 -19.35 26.83 -12.77
N PRO A 282 -20.61 26.91 -13.19
CA PRO A 282 -21.00 27.72 -14.33
C PRO A 282 -20.94 29.21 -13.99
N MET A 283 -20.35 30.00 -14.88
CA MET A 283 -20.42 31.46 -14.82
C MET A 283 -21.65 31.93 -15.56
N MET A 284 -22.61 32.50 -14.84
CA MET A 284 -23.89 32.97 -15.39
C MET A 284 -23.89 34.49 -15.53
N LYS A 285 -24.35 34.99 -16.67
CA LYS A 285 -24.64 36.41 -16.90
C LYS A 285 -26.14 36.59 -17.00
N GLN A 286 -26.68 37.51 -16.20
CA GLN A 286 -28.06 37.93 -16.33
C GLN A 286 -28.22 38.85 -17.54
N LEU A 287 -29.18 38.51 -18.40
CA LEU A 287 -29.58 39.28 -19.56
C LEU A 287 -30.83 40.12 -19.22
N LEU A 288 -31.22 41.00 -20.16
CA LEU A 288 -32.49 41.71 -20.10
C LEU A 288 -33.67 40.74 -19.88
N ARG A 289 -34.66 41.18 -19.10
CA ARG A 289 -35.82 40.38 -18.66
C ARG A 289 -35.47 39.21 -17.73
N GLY A 290 -34.31 39.24 -17.07
CA GLY A 290 -33.94 38.29 -16.02
C GLY A 290 -33.48 36.91 -16.50
N ARG A 291 -33.35 36.69 -17.81
CA ARG A 291 -32.84 35.41 -18.36
C ARG A 291 -31.37 35.22 -18.01
N LEU A 292 -30.99 34.03 -17.57
CA LEU A 292 -29.60 33.68 -17.32
C LEU A 292 -28.96 33.06 -18.57
N ARG A 293 -27.71 33.42 -18.87
CA ARG A 293 -26.91 32.81 -19.94
C ARG A 293 -25.54 32.43 -19.42
N ARG A 294 -25.09 31.21 -19.70
CA ARG A 294 -23.72 30.80 -19.36
C ARG A 294 -22.71 31.52 -20.23
N VAL A 295 -21.69 32.10 -19.61
CA VAL A 295 -20.59 32.79 -20.29
C VAL A 295 -19.24 32.07 -20.17
N GLY A 296 -19.16 31.08 -19.29
CA GLY A 296 -17.96 30.27 -19.08
C GLY A 296 -18.13 29.31 -17.91
N TYR A 297 -17.02 28.73 -17.47
CA TYR A 297 -16.94 27.99 -16.21
C TYR A 297 -15.77 28.51 -15.37
N THR A 298 -15.92 28.44 -14.05
CA THR A 298 -14.80 28.50 -13.12
C THR A 298 -14.59 27.08 -12.61
N GLU A 299 -13.38 26.56 -12.78
CA GLU A 299 -12.99 25.30 -12.16
C GLU A 299 -12.07 25.55 -10.99
N GLU A 300 -12.41 24.92 -9.88
CA GLU A 300 -11.51 24.79 -8.74
C GLU A 300 -11.02 23.36 -8.69
N ILE A 301 -9.70 23.23 -8.59
CA ILE A 301 -9.04 21.93 -8.59
C ILE A 301 -8.12 21.89 -7.39
N GLY A 302 -8.20 20.82 -6.62
CA GLY A 302 -7.27 20.52 -5.55
C GLY A 302 -6.56 19.21 -5.83
N ARG A 303 -5.28 19.16 -5.50
CA ARG A 303 -4.51 17.92 -5.44
C ARG A 303 -3.75 17.89 -4.14
N THR A 304 -3.74 16.73 -3.51
CA THR A 304 -2.89 16.46 -2.35
C THR A 304 -1.45 16.72 -2.72
N TRP A 305 -0.81 17.59 -1.95
CA TRP A 305 0.51 18.17 -2.21
C TRP A 305 1.58 17.54 -1.34
N LEU A 306 1.27 17.45 -0.05
CA LEU A 306 2.12 16.84 0.96
C LEU A 306 1.23 16.13 1.96
N ILE A 307 1.49 14.86 2.26
CA ILE A 307 0.85 14.15 3.37
C ILE A 307 1.93 13.93 4.41
N ALA A 308 1.73 14.40 5.62
CA ALA A 308 2.55 14.02 6.76
C ALA A 308 1.69 13.28 7.78
N ASP A 309 2.27 12.26 8.41
CA ASP A 309 1.66 11.62 9.56
C ASP A 309 1.55 12.60 10.76
N ARG A 310 0.96 12.14 11.85
CA ARG A 310 0.81 12.93 13.09
C ARG A 310 2.14 13.40 13.71
N TRP A 311 3.27 12.82 13.31
CA TRP A 311 4.60 13.15 13.78
C TRP A 311 5.37 14.06 12.81
N GLY A 312 4.79 14.40 11.66
CA GLY A 312 5.39 15.28 10.67
C GLY A 312 6.29 14.58 9.64
N LYS A 313 6.36 13.24 9.63
CA LYS A 313 7.08 12.49 8.60
C LYS A 313 6.28 12.54 7.30
N THR A 314 6.91 12.98 6.21
CA THR A 314 6.21 13.03 4.92
C THR A 314 6.00 11.64 4.34
N VAL A 315 4.74 11.34 4.05
CA VAL A 315 4.21 10.10 3.49
C VAL A 315 3.92 10.24 1.99
N VAL A 316 3.68 11.46 1.48
CA VAL A 316 3.49 11.72 0.04
C VAL A 316 4.01 13.10 -0.33
N HIS A 317 4.69 13.20 -1.46
CA HIS A 317 5.00 14.45 -2.16
C HIS A 317 4.45 14.36 -3.59
N ALA A 318 3.66 15.34 -4.04
CA ALA A 318 2.92 15.22 -5.31
C ALA A 318 3.54 15.91 -6.54
N GLU A 319 4.69 16.57 -6.42
CA GLU A 319 5.46 17.02 -7.60
C GLU A 319 6.25 15.91 -8.26
N SER A 320 6.29 14.76 -7.60
CA SER A 320 7.05 13.60 -7.98
C SER A 320 6.19 12.35 -7.73
N PRO A 321 6.25 11.35 -8.60
CA PRO A 321 5.76 10.02 -8.26
C PRO A 321 6.28 9.59 -6.89
N THR A 322 5.37 9.09 -6.06
CA THR A 322 5.69 8.53 -4.75
C THR A 322 5.29 7.07 -4.75
N ILE A 323 6.22 6.19 -4.37
CA ILE A 323 5.91 4.80 -4.09
C ILE A 323 5.71 4.67 -2.59
N PHE A 324 4.61 4.05 -2.20
CA PHE A 324 4.30 3.75 -0.81
C PHE A 324 4.04 2.26 -0.70
N GLY A 325 4.32 1.64 0.44
CA GLY A 325 4.13 0.22 0.54
C GLY A 325 4.33 -0.37 1.90
N VAL A 326 4.21 -1.69 1.95
CA VAL A 326 4.52 -2.51 3.12
C VAL A 326 5.54 -3.57 2.72
N VAL A 327 6.53 -3.76 3.58
CA VAL A 327 7.35 -4.96 3.56
C VAL A 327 6.76 -5.93 4.57
N THR A 328 6.62 -7.20 4.22
CA THR A 328 6.32 -8.29 5.16
C THR A 328 7.53 -9.20 5.28
N ASP A 329 7.51 -10.11 6.26
CA ASP A 329 8.51 -11.16 6.38
C ASP A 329 8.51 -12.12 5.16
N SER A 330 9.33 -13.17 5.23
CA SER A 330 9.43 -14.16 4.16
C SER A 330 8.17 -15.02 3.97
N THR A 331 7.28 -15.08 4.97
CA THR A 331 6.01 -15.83 4.89
C THR A 331 4.92 -15.01 4.20
N GLY A 332 4.98 -13.68 4.33
CA GLY A 332 4.00 -12.77 3.75
C GLY A 332 2.97 -12.27 4.76
N ASP A 333 2.94 -12.86 5.96
CA ASP A 333 1.83 -12.63 6.91
C ASP A 333 2.15 -11.53 7.92
N LEU A 334 3.41 -11.46 8.38
CA LEU A 334 3.82 -10.57 9.47
C LEU A 334 4.73 -9.44 8.97
N PRO A 335 4.81 -8.31 9.69
CA PRO A 335 5.87 -7.34 9.49
C PRO A 335 7.27 -7.94 9.65
N PRO A 336 8.32 -7.33 9.09
CA PRO A 336 9.69 -7.77 9.27
C PRO A 336 10.07 -7.74 10.77
N PRO A 337 10.85 -8.72 11.27
CA PRO A 337 11.24 -8.78 12.68
C PRO A 337 12.15 -7.61 13.12
N ALA A 338 12.76 -6.91 12.16
CA ALA A 338 13.55 -5.70 12.37
C ALA A 338 13.34 -4.74 11.19
N PRO A 339 13.57 -3.42 11.38
CA PRO A 339 13.51 -2.46 10.28
C PRO A 339 14.42 -2.87 9.12
N VAL A 340 13.90 -2.81 7.90
CA VAL A 340 14.63 -3.11 6.67
C VAL A 340 14.76 -1.87 5.80
N VAL A 341 15.74 -1.86 4.91
CA VAL A 341 15.93 -0.75 3.97
C VAL A 341 15.27 -1.10 2.64
N VAL A 342 14.37 -0.26 2.17
CA VAL A 342 13.76 -0.37 0.85
C VAL A 342 14.40 0.67 -0.06
N SER A 343 14.84 0.24 -1.24
CA SER A 343 15.49 1.12 -2.23
C SER A 343 14.82 1.02 -3.59
N ALA A 344 14.69 2.16 -4.27
CA ALA A 344 14.32 2.20 -5.68
C ALA A 344 15.59 2.12 -6.53
N VAL A 345 15.85 0.95 -7.11
CA VAL A 345 17.08 0.62 -7.83
C VAL A 345 17.34 1.64 -8.95
N GLY A 346 18.57 2.13 -9.03
CA GLY A 346 19.01 3.10 -10.05
C GLY A 346 18.69 4.56 -9.74
N THR A 347 17.86 4.86 -8.74
CA THR A 347 17.48 6.24 -8.38
C THR A 347 18.33 6.84 -7.25
N GLY A 348 19.07 6.00 -6.51
CA GLY A 348 19.77 6.38 -5.29
C GLY A 348 18.86 6.66 -4.08
N ARG A 349 17.53 6.46 -4.21
CA ARG A 349 16.58 6.62 -3.12
C ARG A 349 16.48 5.34 -2.29
N ALA A 350 16.67 5.47 -0.98
CA ALA A 350 16.49 4.40 -0.02
C ALA A 350 15.86 4.95 1.27
N VAL A 351 15.00 4.15 1.90
CA VAL A 351 14.30 4.49 3.13
C VAL A 351 14.25 3.27 4.06
N THR A 352 14.25 3.51 5.36
CA THR A 352 14.06 2.44 6.36
C THR A 352 12.56 2.28 6.64
N THR A 353 12.08 1.05 6.69
CA THR A 353 10.70 0.73 7.06
C THR A 353 10.43 1.12 8.51
N ASP A 354 9.19 1.52 8.79
CA ASP A 354 8.71 1.60 10.16
C ASP A 354 8.58 0.18 10.78
N PRO A 355 8.43 0.06 12.11
CA PRO A 355 8.35 -1.25 12.79
C PRO A 355 7.18 -2.13 12.33
N ASP A 356 6.18 -1.53 11.68
CA ASP A 356 5.02 -2.22 11.13
C ASP A 356 5.23 -2.63 9.66
N GLY A 357 6.44 -2.46 9.13
CA GLY A 357 6.83 -2.80 7.76
C GLY A 357 6.50 -1.71 6.73
N SER A 358 5.81 -0.64 7.10
CA SER A 358 5.42 0.40 6.15
C SER A 358 6.61 1.24 5.69
N PHE A 359 6.57 1.71 4.44
CA PHE A 359 7.58 2.59 3.86
C PHE A 359 7.01 3.55 2.82
N VAL A 360 7.74 4.63 2.58
CA VAL A 360 7.42 5.65 1.57
C VAL A 360 8.71 6.10 0.90
N ILE A 361 8.76 6.05 -0.42
CA ILE A 361 9.82 6.59 -1.26
C ILE A 361 9.23 7.75 -2.09
N PRO A 362 9.39 9.00 -1.65
CA PRO A 362 8.97 10.16 -2.42
C PRO A 362 10.02 10.54 -3.48
N ASP A 363 9.68 11.50 -4.34
CA ASP A 363 10.65 12.14 -5.25
C ASP A 363 11.27 11.21 -6.28
N LEU A 364 10.46 10.31 -6.83
CA LEU A 364 10.82 9.46 -7.95
C LEU A 364 10.48 10.12 -9.28
N GLU A 365 11.09 9.64 -10.36
CA GLU A 365 10.70 9.99 -11.73
C GLU A 365 9.51 9.15 -12.20
N ALA A 366 8.76 9.59 -13.21
CA ALA A 366 7.64 8.80 -13.71
C ALA A 366 8.16 7.62 -14.55
N GLY A 367 7.60 6.43 -14.34
CA GLY A 367 8.00 5.22 -15.05
C GLY A 367 8.07 3.99 -14.14
N TRP A 368 8.64 2.91 -14.66
CA TRP A 368 8.81 1.66 -13.92
C TRP A 368 10.00 1.75 -12.97
N HIS A 369 9.76 1.44 -11.70
CA HIS A 369 10.78 1.36 -10.66
C HIS A 369 10.86 -0.05 -10.12
N THR A 370 12.08 -0.53 -9.95
CA THR A 370 12.35 -1.80 -9.29
C THR A 370 12.68 -1.51 -7.83
N LEU A 371 11.92 -2.08 -6.91
CA LEU A 371 12.18 -2.02 -5.48
C LEU A 371 13.05 -3.20 -5.06
N ALA A 372 14.07 -2.92 -4.26
CA ALA A 372 14.89 -3.92 -3.60
C ALA A 372 14.79 -3.74 -2.08
N VAL A 373 14.61 -4.86 -1.37
CA VAL A 373 14.53 -4.90 0.09
C VAL A 373 15.83 -5.47 0.65
N GLN A 374 16.49 -4.69 1.49
CA GLN A 374 17.73 -5.04 2.15
C GLN A 374 17.51 -5.24 3.65
N HIS A 375 17.72 -6.47 4.12
CA HIS A 375 17.65 -6.81 5.54
C HIS A 375 19.05 -6.75 6.17
N PRO A 376 19.25 -6.14 7.37
CA PRO A 376 20.56 -6.02 8.01
C PRO A 376 21.34 -7.35 8.09
N ALA A 377 20.65 -8.43 8.52
CA ALA A 377 21.26 -9.75 8.59
C ALA A 377 21.79 -10.30 7.25
N LEU A 378 21.23 -9.88 6.10
CA LEU A 378 21.73 -10.28 4.78
C LEU A 378 22.90 -9.37 4.33
N SER A 379 22.85 -8.09 4.69
CA SER A 379 23.93 -7.13 4.44
C SER A 379 25.23 -7.51 5.14
N ASP A 380 25.15 -8.08 6.35
CA ASP A 380 26.31 -8.56 7.11
C ASP A 380 27.10 -9.65 6.36
N TRP A 381 26.40 -10.42 5.53
CA TRP A 381 26.94 -11.43 4.62
C TRP A 381 27.34 -10.87 3.25
N GLY A 382 27.22 -9.56 3.05
CA GLY A 382 27.58 -8.89 1.81
C GLY A 382 26.67 -9.25 0.64
N LEU A 383 25.49 -9.80 0.90
CA LEU A 383 24.52 -10.19 -0.12
C LEU A 383 23.81 -8.96 -0.70
N PRO A 384 23.61 -8.90 -2.03
CA PRO A 384 22.84 -7.83 -2.64
C PRO A 384 21.38 -7.90 -2.18
N ALA A 385 20.71 -6.76 -2.13
CA ALA A 385 19.27 -6.71 -1.95
C ALA A 385 18.60 -7.26 -3.22
N PRO A 386 17.95 -8.45 -3.18
CA PRO A 386 17.27 -8.97 -4.34
C PRO A 386 16.07 -8.08 -4.69
N VAL A 387 15.66 -8.17 -5.96
CA VAL A 387 14.46 -7.49 -6.45
C VAL A 387 13.26 -8.02 -5.67
N ALA A 388 12.55 -7.12 -5.00
CA ALA A 388 11.36 -7.45 -4.24
C ALA A 388 10.09 -7.27 -5.09
N SER A 389 10.01 -6.18 -5.87
CA SER A 389 8.84 -5.87 -6.70
C SER A 389 9.18 -4.85 -7.79
N THR A 390 8.41 -4.83 -8.87
CA THR A 390 8.48 -3.77 -9.89
C THR A 390 7.14 -3.04 -9.96
N VAL A 391 7.18 -1.71 -9.90
CA VAL A 391 6.00 -0.86 -9.76
C VAL A 391 6.08 0.31 -10.74
N GLU A 392 4.99 0.61 -11.44
CA GLU A 392 4.90 1.78 -12.31
C GLU A 392 4.51 3.01 -11.49
N ALA A 393 5.43 3.94 -11.27
CA ALA A 393 5.16 5.20 -10.59
C ALA A 393 4.69 6.28 -11.59
N LYS A 394 3.52 6.87 -11.36
CA LYS A 394 2.95 7.92 -12.23
C LYS A 394 2.95 9.27 -11.54
N LEU A 395 3.10 10.33 -12.34
CA LEU A 395 3.17 11.70 -11.82
C LEU A 395 1.83 12.08 -11.17
N GLY A 396 1.88 12.52 -9.90
CA GLY A 396 0.69 12.87 -9.14
C GLY A 396 -0.12 11.66 -8.67
N GLU A 397 0.41 10.45 -8.85
CA GLU A 397 -0.10 9.23 -8.24
C GLU A 397 0.83 8.77 -7.13
N VAL A 398 0.21 8.14 -6.15
CA VAL A 398 0.85 7.45 -5.04
C VAL A 398 0.56 6.00 -5.34
N VAL A 399 1.60 5.19 -5.57
CA VAL A 399 1.44 3.82 -6.06
C VAL A 399 1.81 2.84 -4.98
N GLN A 400 0.87 1.91 -4.70
CA GLN A 400 1.03 0.91 -3.65
C GLN A 400 1.98 -0.18 -4.12
N ALA A 401 2.94 -0.51 -3.27
CA ALA A 401 3.88 -1.59 -3.44
C ALA A 401 3.77 -2.57 -2.27
N GLU A 402 3.76 -3.85 -2.58
CA GLU A 402 3.96 -4.90 -1.60
C GLU A 402 5.30 -5.56 -1.87
N ALA A 403 6.09 -5.70 -0.82
CA ALA A 403 7.39 -6.31 -0.88
C ALA A 403 7.53 -7.34 0.24
N ARG A 404 8.32 -8.37 0.00
CA ARG A 404 8.65 -9.36 1.02
C ARG A 404 10.12 -9.29 1.34
N VAL A 405 10.47 -9.49 2.61
CA VAL A 405 11.85 -9.74 3.00
C VAL A 405 12.28 -11.04 2.30
N PRO A 406 13.32 -10.98 1.47
CA PRO A 406 13.83 -12.16 0.79
C PRO A 406 14.37 -13.16 1.82
N THR A 407 14.14 -14.45 1.57
CA THR A 407 14.82 -15.49 2.34
C THR A 407 16.31 -15.49 2.02
N LEU A 408 17.12 -16.02 2.94
CA LEU A 408 18.55 -16.27 2.68
C LEU A 408 18.75 -17.09 1.40
N ALA A 409 17.92 -18.11 1.18
CA ALA A 409 17.93 -18.91 -0.03
C ALA A 409 17.65 -18.09 -1.29
N HIS A 410 16.68 -17.17 -1.26
CA HIS A 410 16.39 -16.29 -2.39
C HIS A 410 17.55 -15.33 -2.68
N ALA A 411 18.12 -14.70 -1.63
CA ALA A 411 19.24 -13.78 -1.78
C ALA A 411 20.48 -14.49 -2.36
N LEU A 412 20.77 -15.71 -1.90
CA LEU A 412 21.88 -16.51 -2.42
C LEU A 412 21.61 -17.02 -3.84
N ALA A 413 20.39 -17.42 -4.17
CA ALA A 413 20.03 -17.80 -5.54
C ALA A 413 20.22 -16.63 -6.54
N ALA A 414 19.87 -15.40 -6.13
CA ALA A 414 20.14 -14.20 -6.91
C ALA A 414 21.65 -13.99 -7.11
N SER A 415 22.44 -14.11 -6.04
CA SER A 415 23.91 -14.07 -6.10
C SER A 415 24.51 -15.20 -6.93
N CYS A 416 23.85 -16.35 -7.06
CA CYS A 416 24.35 -17.42 -7.90
C CYS A 416 24.14 -17.15 -9.40
N GLY A 417 23.37 -16.12 -9.79
CA GLY A 417 22.98 -15.80 -11.17
C GLY A 417 21.48 -15.91 -11.45
N GLY A 418 20.65 -16.07 -10.43
CA GLY A 418 19.18 -16.12 -10.54
C GLY A 418 18.62 -17.48 -10.99
N PRO A 419 17.28 -17.61 -11.05
CA PRO A 419 16.57 -18.80 -11.55
C PRO A 419 16.60 -18.92 -13.09
N PRO A 420 16.36 -20.13 -13.65
CA PRO A 420 16.04 -21.39 -12.95
C PRO A 420 17.29 -22.12 -12.42
N ARG A 421 17.17 -22.73 -11.25
CA ARG A 421 18.18 -23.60 -10.61
C ARG A 421 17.67 -25.04 -10.60
N LEU A 422 18.58 -26.01 -10.49
CA LEU A 422 18.19 -27.41 -10.30
C LEU A 422 17.42 -27.56 -8.98
N GLU A 423 16.28 -28.27 -9.00
CA GLU A 423 15.48 -28.47 -7.81
C GLU A 423 16.26 -29.23 -6.72
N GLY A 424 16.15 -28.74 -5.48
CA GLY A 424 16.78 -29.36 -4.32
C GLY A 424 18.26 -29.01 -4.10
N THR A 425 18.90 -28.23 -4.98
CA THR A 425 20.27 -27.77 -4.76
C THR A 425 20.37 -26.71 -3.66
N VAL A 426 21.57 -26.56 -3.10
CA VAL A 426 21.87 -25.69 -1.96
C VAL A 426 22.97 -24.70 -2.33
N ALA A 427 22.78 -23.42 -1.99
CA ALA A 427 23.84 -22.42 -2.03
C ALA A 427 24.56 -22.33 -0.68
N TYR A 428 25.89 -22.39 -0.67
CA TYR A 428 26.71 -22.33 0.54
C TYR A 428 27.60 -21.09 0.54
N LEU A 429 27.38 -20.18 1.49
CA LEU A 429 28.18 -18.98 1.69
C LEU A 429 29.05 -19.12 2.94
N GLY A 430 30.36 -19.08 2.77
CA GLY A 430 31.31 -19.11 3.88
C GLY A 430 31.97 -17.77 4.12
N ARG A 431 32.28 -17.47 5.38
CA ARG A 431 33.13 -16.33 5.80
C ARG A 431 34.32 -16.82 6.60
N ILE A 432 35.51 -16.35 6.26
CA ILE A 432 36.75 -16.71 6.95
C ILE A 432 37.23 -15.51 7.77
N VAL A 433 37.46 -15.74 9.06
CA VAL A 433 37.87 -14.71 10.02
C VAL A 433 39.04 -15.19 10.88
N ALA A 434 39.84 -14.25 11.39
CA ALA A 434 40.85 -14.49 12.40
C ALA A 434 40.22 -14.60 13.82
N PRO A 435 40.95 -15.05 14.85
CA PRO A 435 40.49 -14.98 16.23
C PRO A 435 40.17 -13.52 16.59
N GLY A 436 38.95 -13.25 17.07
CA GLY A 436 38.46 -11.88 17.28
C GLY A 436 37.59 -11.31 16.15
N GLY A 437 37.35 -12.09 15.07
CA GLY A 437 36.32 -11.80 14.08
C GLY A 437 36.75 -10.92 12.90
N MET A 438 38.05 -10.58 12.79
CA MET A 438 38.55 -9.82 11.65
C MET A 438 38.53 -10.65 10.36
N PRO A 439 37.94 -10.17 9.25
CA PRO A 439 37.90 -10.90 7.99
C PRO A 439 39.28 -11.22 7.40
N ARG A 440 39.44 -12.42 6.83
CA ARG A 440 40.67 -12.87 6.15
C ARG A 440 40.42 -13.06 4.65
N GLY A 441 40.79 -12.05 3.87
CA GLY A 441 40.74 -12.10 2.41
C GLY A 441 41.95 -12.76 1.75
N GLY A 442 41.78 -13.26 0.53
CA GLY A 442 42.84 -13.93 -0.24
C GLY A 442 43.20 -15.35 0.23
N MET A 443 42.45 -15.91 1.18
CA MET A 443 42.65 -17.27 1.66
C MET A 443 42.22 -18.27 0.59
N LYS A 444 42.99 -19.34 0.39
CA LYS A 444 42.63 -20.41 -0.52
C LYS A 444 41.60 -21.32 0.12
N VAL A 445 40.50 -21.56 -0.59
CA VAL A 445 39.42 -22.46 -0.18
C VAL A 445 39.36 -23.62 -1.15
N VAL A 446 39.42 -24.84 -0.62
CA VAL A 446 39.32 -26.07 -1.39
C VAL A 446 38.13 -26.86 -0.86
N ALA A 447 37.16 -27.11 -1.73
CA ALA A 447 35.97 -27.90 -1.45
C ALA A 447 36.09 -29.26 -2.15
N ARG A 448 35.82 -30.36 -1.45
CA ARG A 448 35.98 -31.73 -1.96
C ARG A 448 34.75 -32.57 -1.64
N TRP A 449 34.31 -33.38 -2.60
CA TRP A 449 33.17 -34.30 -2.46
C TRP A 449 33.30 -35.54 -3.35
N PRO A 450 32.52 -36.62 -3.11
CA PRO A 450 32.55 -37.83 -3.94
C PRO A 450 32.10 -37.61 -5.40
N GLY A 451 32.84 -38.21 -6.33
CA GLY A 451 32.72 -38.08 -7.79
C GLY A 451 31.60 -38.91 -8.43
N GLU A 452 30.96 -39.81 -7.68
CA GLU A 452 29.75 -40.55 -8.12
C GLU A 452 28.48 -39.68 -8.16
N SER A 453 28.58 -38.41 -7.80
CA SER A 453 27.49 -37.47 -7.99
C SER A 453 27.36 -37.12 -9.47
N ASP A 454 26.14 -37.18 -10.03
CA ASP A 454 25.78 -36.63 -11.37
C ASP A 454 25.96 -35.09 -11.46
N TYR A 455 26.70 -34.51 -10.52
CA TYR A 455 26.95 -33.09 -10.38
C TYR A 455 27.98 -32.62 -11.41
N SER A 456 27.49 -32.23 -12.59
CA SER A 456 28.25 -31.44 -13.57
C SER A 456 28.09 -29.92 -13.34
N GLY A 457 27.77 -29.52 -12.09
CA GLY A 457 27.24 -28.20 -11.78
C GLY A 457 28.14 -27.07 -12.29
N PRO A 458 27.52 -25.99 -12.77
CA PRO A 458 28.20 -25.06 -13.64
C PRO A 458 29.31 -24.32 -12.89
N ALA A 459 30.46 -24.18 -13.56
CA ALA A 459 31.49 -23.21 -13.22
C ALA A 459 30.97 -21.77 -13.48
N VAL A 460 29.80 -21.40 -12.95
CA VAL A 460 29.34 -20.02 -13.01
C VAL A 460 30.16 -19.23 -11.99
N PRO A 461 30.92 -18.22 -12.43
CA PRO A 461 31.62 -17.35 -11.51
C PRO A 461 30.63 -16.65 -10.60
N MET A 462 31.02 -16.46 -9.33
CA MET A 462 30.39 -15.46 -8.46
C MET A 462 30.20 -14.14 -9.23
N PRO A 463 29.13 -13.37 -8.99
CA PRO A 463 29.17 -11.93 -9.11
C PRO A 463 30.14 -11.46 -8.05
N SER A 464 31.40 -11.48 -8.43
CA SER A 464 32.48 -10.85 -7.72
C SER A 464 32.10 -9.40 -7.46
N VAL A 465 31.91 -9.07 -6.19
CA VAL A 465 31.87 -7.67 -5.77
C VAL A 465 33.27 -7.15 -6.04
N ALA A 466 33.40 -6.31 -7.06
CA ALA A 466 34.61 -5.55 -7.30
C ALA A 466 35.02 -4.88 -6.00
N ASP A 467 36.28 -5.07 -5.58
CA ASP A 467 36.83 -4.22 -4.52
C ASP A 467 36.89 -2.75 -4.99
N GLU A 468 37.30 -1.83 -4.11
CA GLU A 468 37.45 -0.39 -4.45
C GLU A 468 38.39 -0.14 -5.65
N LYS A 469 39.13 -1.16 -6.11
CA LYS A 469 40.07 -1.12 -7.24
C LYS A 469 39.57 -1.89 -8.47
N GLY A 470 38.36 -2.45 -8.47
CA GLY A 470 37.80 -3.18 -9.60
C GLY A 470 38.17 -4.66 -9.69
N VAL A 471 38.78 -5.25 -8.65
CA VAL A 471 39.28 -6.63 -8.66
C VAL A 471 38.20 -7.63 -8.26
N VAL A 472 38.04 -8.66 -9.09
CA VAL A 472 37.06 -9.75 -8.98
C VAL A 472 37.67 -10.91 -8.19
N SER A 473 37.05 -11.36 -7.09
CA SER A 473 37.48 -12.58 -6.38
C SER A 473 37.33 -13.83 -7.28
N GLY A 474 38.30 -14.75 -7.16
CA GLY A 474 38.59 -15.76 -8.20
C GLY A 474 37.44 -16.72 -8.52
N SER A 475 37.22 -16.96 -9.81
CA SER A 475 36.35 -18.02 -10.29
C SER A 475 36.75 -19.39 -9.72
N TRP A 476 35.76 -20.24 -9.42
CA TRP A 476 36.03 -21.60 -8.97
C TRP A 476 36.72 -22.40 -10.08
N ARG A 477 37.81 -23.08 -9.73
CA ARG A 477 38.46 -24.08 -10.59
C ARG A 477 38.06 -25.47 -10.10
N VAL A 478 37.32 -26.20 -10.94
CA VAL A 478 36.82 -27.54 -10.63
C VAL A 478 37.69 -28.59 -11.34
N ARG A 479 38.09 -29.63 -10.60
CA ARG A 479 38.83 -30.79 -11.12
C ARG A 479 38.22 -32.07 -10.55
N THR A 480 37.92 -33.03 -11.42
CA THR A 480 37.48 -34.37 -11.04
C THR A 480 38.66 -35.34 -11.18
N ASP A 481 38.92 -36.11 -10.14
CA ASP A 481 40.01 -37.08 -10.06
C ASP A 481 39.51 -38.38 -9.40
N GLY A 482 39.32 -39.42 -10.20
CA GLY A 482 38.75 -40.69 -9.77
C GLY A 482 37.43 -40.51 -9.03
N ASP A 483 37.38 -40.99 -7.78
CA ASP A 483 36.18 -41.01 -6.93
C ASP A 483 35.85 -39.66 -6.28
N TYR A 484 36.54 -38.56 -6.62
CA TYR A 484 36.32 -37.26 -5.98
C TYR A 484 36.38 -36.08 -6.95
N THR A 485 35.53 -35.09 -6.69
CA THR A 485 35.58 -33.77 -7.32
C THR A 485 36.10 -32.75 -6.32
N THR A 486 36.99 -31.87 -6.78
CA THR A 486 37.60 -30.82 -5.98
C THR A 486 37.39 -29.47 -6.66
N ALA A 487 36.84 -28.49 -5.96
CA ALA A 487 36.72 -27.11 -6.41
C ALA A 487 37.63 -26.21 -5.58
N THR A 488 38.28 -25.24 -6.21
CA THR A 488 39.19 -24.30 -5.53
C THR A 488 38.87 -22.85 -5.89
N THR A 489 38.84 -21.98 -4.88
CA THR A 489 38.70 -20.51 -5.03
C THR A 489 39.59 -19.78 -4.00
N THR A 490 39.54 -18.45 -3.99
CA THR A 490 40.11 -17.59 -2.95
C THR A 490 39.05 -16.66 -2.39
N THR A 491 39.08 -16.38 -1.09
CA THR A 491 38.15 -15.43 -0.46
C THR A 491 38.33 -14.01 -0.98
N ASP A 492 37.23 -13.24 -1.00
CA ASP A 492 37.29 -11.80 -1.25
C ASP A 492 37.88 -11.04 -0.04
N TRP A 493 38.04 -9.72 -0.14
CA TRP A 493 38.59 -8.89 0.94
C TRP A 493 37.75 -8.92 2.25
N ARG A 494 36.48 -9.33 2.18
CA ARG A 494 35.57 -9.53 3.33
C ARG A 494 35.67 -10.94 3.90
N GLY A 495 36.59 -11.76 3.40
CA GLY A 495 36.77 -13.15 3.77
C GLY A 495 35.67 -14.07 3.23
N LEU A 496 34.85 -13.63 2.26
CA LEU A 496 33.70 -14.38 1.78
C LEU A 496 34.02 -15.27 0.59
N PHE A 497 33.34 -16.41 0.50
CA PHE A 497 33.30 -17.30 -0.66
C PHE A 497 31.91 -17.95 -0.79
N LEU A 498 31.48 -18.28 -2.02
CA LEU A 498 30.14 -18.84 -2.30
C LEU A 498 30.25 -20.05 -3.22
N LEU A 499 29.64 -21.17 -2.85
CA LEU A 499 29.39 -22.33 -3.72
C LEU A 499 27.92 -22.37 -4.08
N CYS A 500 27.63 -22.50 -5.38
CA CYS A 500 26.27 -22.59 -5.88
C CYS A 500 25.95 -24.03 -6.31
N ASP A 501 24.66 -24.35 -6.35
CA ASP A 501 24.12 -25.58 -6.91
C ASP A 501 24.57 -26.90 -6.24
N LEU A 502 25.00 -26.89 -4.97
CA LEU A 502 25.42 -28.12 -4.28
C LEU A 502 24.27 -29.14 -4.19
N PRO A 503 24.47 -30.41 -4.60
CA PRO A 503 23.47 -31.45 -4.46
C PRO A 503 23.08 -31.70 -2.99
N PRO A 504 21.80 -31.96 -2.70
CA PRO A 504 21.38 -32.35 -1.37
C PRO A 504 21.94 -33.73 -1.01
N GLY A 505 22.26 -33.95 0.26
CA GLY A 505 22.74 -35.23 0.79
C GLY A 505 24.24 -35.48 0.60
N LEU A 506 24.95 -34.58 -0.09
CA LEU A 506 26.38 -34.65 -0.40
C LEU A 506 27.22 -34.41 0.86
N ASP A 507 28.26 -35.24 1.06
CA ASP A 507 29.28 -35.02 2.09
C ASP A 507 30.37 -34.10 1.54
N LEU A 508 30.38 -32.85 2.02
CA LEU A 508 31.32 -31.82 1.60
C LEU A 508 32.43 -31.69 2.63
N SER A 509 33.68 -31.74 2.17
CA SER A 509 34.85 -31.34 2.95
C SER A 509 35.36 -29.98 2.47
N LEU A 510 35.55 -29.05 3.40
CA LEU A 510 36.18 -27.76 3.15
C LEU A 510 37.54 -27.71 3.84
N THR A 511 38.57 -27.33 3.10
CA THR A 511 39.89 -27.01 3.65
C THR A 511 40.27 -25.59 3.29
N VAL A 512 40.72 -24.83 4.29
CA VAL A 512 41.16 -23.45 4.15
C VAL A 512 42.66 -23.39 4.44
N GLY A 513 43.41 -22.70 3.59
CA GLY A 513 44.84 -22.48 3.78
C GLY A 513 45.31 -21.20 3.11
N ASP A 514 46.58 -20.87 3.29
CA ASP A 514 47.19 -19.74 2.59
C ASP A 514 47.32 -20.02 1.09
N ALA A 515 47.39 -18.95 0.29
CA ALA A 515 47.49 -19.03 -1.16
C ALA A 515 48.68 -19.87 -1.68
N ALA A 516 49.71 -20.06 -0.85
CA ALA A 516 50.92 -20.82 -1.14
C ALA A 516 50.81 -22.34 -0.85
N ASP A 517 49.67 -22.84 -0.34
CA ASP A 517 49.48 -24.24 0.11
C ASP A 517 50.44 -24.71 1.23
N GLU A 518 51.11 -23.78 1.93
CA GLU A 518 52.15 -24.12 2.90
C GLU A 518 51.59 -24.62 4.26
N ALA A 519 50.33 -24.29 4.60
CA ALA A 519 49.67 -24.76 5.82
C ALA A 519 48.14 -24.88 5.65
N ILE A 520 47.57 -26.00 6.12
CA ILE A 520 46.13 -26.16 6.29
C ILE A 520 45.76 -25.47 7.60
N ALA A 521 45.00 -24.37 7.50
CA ALA A 521 44.57 -23.59 8.65
C ALA A 521 43.33 -24.20 9.33
N VAL A 522 42.36 -24.68 8.54
CA VAL A 522 41.11 -25.29 9.01
C VAL A 522 40.67 -26.38 8.03
N ALA A 523 40.14 -27.49 8.55
CA ALA A 523 39.47 -28.53 7.79
C ALA A 523 38.15 -28.90 8.46
N GLU A 524 37.04 -28.75 7.75
CA GLU A 524 35.70 -29.12 8.22
C GLU A 524 35.02 -30.06 7.22
N SER A 525 34.10 -30.87 7.73
CA SER A 525 33.28 -31.77 6.92
C SER A 525 31.85 -31.77 7.41
N PHE A 526 30.91 -31.61 6.49
CA PHE A 526 29.49 -31.60 6.82
C PHE A 526 28.67 -32.20 5.68
N ARG A 527 27.47 -32.66 6.03
CA ARG A 527 26.51 -33.20 5.07
C ARG A 527 25.53 -32.11 4.65
N VAL A 528 25.42 -31.85 3.35
CA VAL A 528 24.47 -30.90 2.78
C VAL A 528 23.05 -31.40 3.06
N ARG A 529 22.30 -30.73 3.94
CA ARG A 529 20.94 -31.15 4.31
C ARG A 529 19.94 -30.73 3.22
N SER A 530 19.02 -31.63 2.88
CA SER A 530 17.89 -31.31 2.00
C SER A 530 16.91 -30.34 2.68
N GLY A 531 16.36 -29.39 1.93
CA GLY A 531 15.23 -28.55 2.35
C GLY A 531 15.58 -27.16 2.92
N THR A 532 16.85 -26.83 3.15
CA THR A 532 17.25 -25.48 3.60
C THR A 532 17.45 -24.49 2.44
N GLY A 533 17.77 -24.97 1.23
CA GLY A 533 18.04 -24.17 0.03
C GLY A 533 19.29 -23.28 0.09
N ALA A 534 19.75 -22.95 1.31
CA ALA A 534 20.94 -22.16 1.58
C ALA A 534 21.58 -22.55 2.92
N VAL A 535 22.89 -22.31 3.02
CA VAL A 535 23.70 -22.45 4.23
C VAL A 535 24.68 -21.28 4.32
N THR A 536 24.86 -20.75 5.53
CA THR A 536 25.89 -19.75 5.85
C THR A 536 26.75 -20.24 7.01
N GLU A 537 28.06 -20.09 6.90
CA GLU A 537 29.00 -20.58 7.92
C GLU A 537 30.20 -19.64 8.10
N THR A 538 30.67 -19.49 9.33
CA THR A 538 31.86 -18.68 9.66
C THR A 538 32.96 -19.58 10.16
N LEU A 539 34.07 -19.62 9.44
CA LEU A 539 35.27 -20.39 9.75
C LEU A 539 36.31 -19.49 10.42
N ILE A 540 36.81 -19.89 11.59
CA ILE A 540 37.86 -19.17 12.31
C ILE A 540 39.20 -19.84 12.00
N VAL A 541 40.08 -19.13 11.30
CA VAL A 541 41.45 -19.57 11.04
C VAL A 541 42.38 -19.03 12.14
N PRO A 542 43.37 -19.80 12.62
CA PRO A 542 44.44 -19.27 13.46
C PRO A 542 45.22 -18.17 12.73
N GLU A 543 45.91 -17.30 13.49
CA GLU A 543 46.61 -16.12 12.93
C GLU A 543 47.68 -16.44 11.89
#